data_AF-A0A382E0Y4-F1
#
_entry.id   AF-A0A382E0Y4-F1
#
_cell.length_a   1.000
_cell.length_b   1.000
_cell.length_c   1.000
_cell.angle_alpha   90.00
_cell.angle_beta   90.00
_cell.angle_gamma   90.00
#
_symmetry.space_group_name_H-M   'P 1'
#
loop_
_entity.id
_entity.type
_entity.pdbx_description
1 polymer ?
#
loop_
_entity_poly.entity_id
_entity_poly.type
_entity_poly.pdbx_seq_one_letter_code
_entity_poly.pdbx_strand_id
1 'polypeptide(L)' 'MHAIERYAYFGDLHVHTRFSMDAFAFGTRATPDDAYRFARGAEIRHPEGYAVQLDQPLDFYAVTDHA' A
#
# COMPACT_ATOMS: atom_id res chain seq x y z
N MET A 1 -37.47 -0.46 -14.50
CA MET A 1 -36.19 0.24 -14.22
C MET A 1 -35.19 -0.83 -13.78
N HIS A 2 -34.05 -0.97 -14.46
CA HIS A 2 -32.98 -1.84 -13.95
C HIS A 2 -32.34 -1.15 -12.75
N ALA A 3 -32.32 -1.81 -11.60
CA ALA A 3 -31.52 -1.35 -10.48
C ALA A 3 -30.05 -1.43 -10.87
N ILE A 4 -29.32 -0.32 -10.77
CA ILE A 4 -27.88 -0.32 -10.94
C ILE A 4 -27.28 -0.90 -9.66
N GLU A 5 -26.58 -2.02 -9.79
CA GLU A 5 -25.78 -2.58 -8.71
C GLU A 5 -24.57 -1.67 -8.44
N ARG A 6 -24.32 -1.39 -7.17
CA ARG A 6 -23.20 -0.56 -6.72
C ARG A 6 -22.35 -1.38 -5.78
N TYR A 7 -21.05 -1.35 -6.02
CA TYR A 7 -20.04 -2.02 -5.21
C TYR A 7 -19.24 -0.96 -4.45
N ALA A 8 -18.98 -1.21 -3.17
CA ALA A 8 -18.05 -0.41 -2.38
C ALA A 8 -16.65 -0.99 -2.56
N TYR A 9 -15.71 -0.13 -2.93
CA TYR A 9 -14.29 -0.48 -3.07
C TYR A 9 -13.48 0.31 -2.04
N PHE A 10 -12.49 -0.34 -1.45
CA PHE A 10 -11.64 0.20 -0.40
C PHE A 10 -10.17 0.09 -0.83
N GLY A 11 -9.43 1.17 -0.64
CA GLY A 11 -8.05 1.25 -1.06
C GLY A 11 -7.34 2.49 -0.53
N ASP A 12 -6.05 2.55 -0.81
CA ASP A 12 -5.18 3.65 -0.39
C ASP A 12 -4.68 4.41 -1.62
N LEU A 13 -4.70 5.74 -1.54
CA LEU A 13 -4.31 6.63 -2.63
C LEU A 13 -3.04 7.44 -2.32
N HIS A 14 -2.46 7.29 -1.13
CA HIS A 14 -1.34 8.11 -0.69
C HIS A 14 -0.29 7.25 0.03
N VAL A 15 0.58 6.63 -0.77
CA VAL A 15 1.58 5.68 -0.26
C VAL A 15 2.95 6.06 -0.79
N HIS A 16 3.92 6.17 0.11
CA HIS A 16 5.31 6.46 -0.22
C HIS A 16 6.15 5.18 -0.08
N THR A 17 7.10 5.04 -0.98
CA THR A 17 8.11 3.97 -0.99
C THR A 17 9.49 4.56 -0.76
N ARG A 18 10.53 3.74 -0.82
CA ARG A 18 11.93 4.19 -0.74
C ARG A 18 12.32 5.19 -1.85
N PHE A 19 11.50 5.36 -2.89
CA PHE A 19 11.78 6.31 -3.97
C PHE A 19 11.33 7.74 -3.64
N SER A 20 10.49 7.91 -2.61
CA SER A 20 10.19 9.23 -2.09
C SER A 20 11.32 9.77 -1.21
N MET A 21 11.66 11.05 -1.38
CA MET A 21 12.73 11.72 -0.63
C MET A 21 12.53 11.61 0.89
N ASP A 22 11.32 11.91 1.37
CA ASP A 22 11.00 11.94 2.81
C ASP A 22 10.93 10.53 3.41
N ALA A 23 10.26 9.59 2.75
CA ALA A 23 10.14 8.22 3.20
C ALA A 23 11.52 7.57 3.32
N PHE A 24 12.41 7.80 2.34
CA PHE A 24 13.77 7.32 2.43
C PHE A 24 14.52 7.94 3.62
N ALA A 25 14.37 9.26 3.83
CA ALA A 25 14.99 9.97 4.95
C ALA A 25 14.49 9.47 6.32
N PHE A 26 13.22 9.06 6.41
CA PHE A 26 12.63 8.46 7.61
C PHE A 26 12.83 6.94 7.73
N GLY A 27 13.65 6.35 6.87
CA GLY A 27 14.07 4.95 7.01
C GLY A 27 13.21 3.94 6.27
N THR A 28 12.23 4.34 5.47
CA THR A 28 11.51 3.43 4.57
C THR A 28 12.50 2.84 3.56
N ARG A 29 12.49 1.50 3.47
CA ARG A 29 13.29 0.72 2.51
C ARG A 29 12.44 -0.13 1.56
N ALA A 30 11.13 -0.20 1.82
CA ALA A 30 10.16 -0.90 0.99
C ALA A 30 10.09 -0.32 -0.42
N THR A 31 9.97 -1.19 -1.41
CA THR A 31 9.87 -0.84 -2.83
C THR A 31 8.41 -0.70 -3.28
N PRO A 32 8.15 -0.13 -4.47
CA PRO A 32 6.84 -0.23 -5.10
C PRO A 32 6.34 -1.67 -5.28
N ASP A 33 7.23 -2.64 -5.54
CA ASP A 33 6.86 -4.06 -5.61
C ASP A 33 6.43 -4.61 -4.24
N ASP A 34 7.11 -4.22 -3.16
CA ASP A 34 6.73 -4.63 -1.81
C ASP A 34 5.40 -4.01 -1.41
N ALA A 35 5.18 -2.74 -1.74
CA ALA A 35 3.91 -2.03 -1.60
C ALA A 35 2.77 -2.76 -2.34
N TYR A 36 2.99 -3.15 -3.59
CA TYR A 36 2.01 -3.95 -4.36
C TYR A 36 1.72 -5.30 -3.71
N ARG A 37 2.74 -6.05 -3.29
CA ARG A 37 2.56 -7.35 -2.62
C ARG A 37 1.79 -7.20 -1.30
N PHE A 38 2.13 -6.18 -0.51
CA PHE A 38 1.45 -5.87 0.74
C PHE A 38 -0.02 -5.55 0.53
N ALA A 39 -0.34 -4.71 -0.46
CA ALA A 39 -1.73 -4.40 -0.85
C ALA A 39 -2.51 -5.63 -1.31
N ARG A 40 -1.82 -6.65 -1.86
CA ARG A 40 -2.39 -7.96 -2.25
C ARG A 40 -2.47 -8.96 -1.10
N GLY A 41 -2.13 -8.55 0.13
CA GLY A 41 -2.25 -9.36 1.34
C GLY A 41 -0.98 -10.11 1.73
N ALA A 42 0.17 -9.87 1.09
CA ALA A 42 1.44 -10.40 1.58
C ALA A 42 1.88 -9.67 2.86
N GLU A 43 2.65 -10.34 3.72
CA GLU A 43 3.29 -9.68 4.85
C GLU A 43 4.42 -8.74 4.39
N ILE A 44 4.67 -7.69 5.17
CA ILE A 44 5.83 -6.80 5.06
C ILE A 44 6.54 -6.69 6.41
N ARG A 45 7.87 -6.54 6.37
CA ARG A 45 8.68 -6.39 7.59
C ARG A 45 8.61 -4.95 8.10
N HIS A 46 8.11 -4.76 9.32
CA HIS A 46 8.23 -3.49 10.02
C HIS A 46 9.71 -3.19 10.33
N PRO A 47 10.15 -1.92 10.31
CA PRO A 47 11.53 -1.56 10.68
C PRO A 47 11.97 -2.04 12.06
N GLU A 48 11.03 -2.18 13.00
CA GLU A 48 11.30 -2.72 14.35
C GLU A 48 11.43 -4.26 14.39
N GLY A 49 11.28 -4.94 13.25
CA GLY A 49 11.58 -6.36 13.11
C GLY A 49 10.41 -7.33 13.31
N TYR A 50 9.17 -6.86 13.36
CA TYR A 50 7.98 -7.72 13.32
C TYR A 50 7.31 -7.69 11.94
N ALA A 51 6.47 -8.67 11.65
CA ALA A 51 5.68 -8.71 10.41
C ALA A 51 4.40 -7.89 10.56
N VAL A 52 4.02 -7.19 9.50
CA VAL A 52 2.75 -6.46 9.37
C VAL A 52 2.03 -7.01 8.15
N GLN A 53 0.73 -7.20 8.27
CA GLN A 53 -0.12 -7.71 7.20
C GLN A 53 -1.49 -7.02 7.28
N LEU A 54 -2.12 -6.77 6.13
CA LEU A 54 -3.49 -6.30 6.09
C LEU A 54 -4.44 -7.45 6.44
N ASP A 55 -5.53 -7.15 7.15
CA ASP A 55 -6.58 -8.15 7.45
C ASP A 55 -7.24 -8.71 6.18
N GLN A 56 -7.27 -7.90 5.11
CA GLN A 56 -7.76 -8.27 3.78
C GLN A 56 -7.03 -7.48 2.69
N PRO A 57 -6.88 -8.03 1.46
CA PRO A 57 -6.35 -7.28 0.32
C PRO A 57 -7.18 -6.02 -0.01
N LEU A 58 -6.53 -5.01 -0.57
CA LEU A 58 -7.19 -3.78 -1.03
C LEU A 58 -7.70 -3.92 -2.46
N ASP A 59 -8.80 -3.24 -2.76
CA ASP A 59 -9.38 -3.19 -4.11
C ASP A 59 -8.55 -2.32 -5.06
N PHE A 60 -7.90 -1.29 -4.52
CA PHE A 60 -6.98 -0.41 -5.24
C PHE A 60 -5.88 0.12 -4.33
N TYR A 61 -4.75 0.48 -4.93
CA TYR A 61 -3.57 0.97 -4.22
C TYR A 61 -2.77 1.89 -5.16
N ALA A 62 -2.37 3.07 -4.69
CA ALA A 62 -1.56 3.99 -5.47
C ALA A 62 -0.26 4.33 -4.74
N VAL A 63 0.87 4.12 -5.43
CA VAL A 63 2.18 4.63 -5.00
C VAL A 63 2.32 6.05 -5.53
N THR A 64 2.58 7.00 -4.63
CA THR A 64 2.61 8.44 -4.88
C THR A 64 3.88 9.06 -4.30
N ASP A 65 5.04 8.56 -4.72
CA ASP A 65 6.34 9.11 -4.33
C ASP A 65 6.51 10.58 -4.78
N HIS A 66 7.34 11.36 -4.07
CA HIS A 66 7.74 12.71 -4.48
C HIS A 66 8.55 12.70 -5.79
N ALA A 67 8.48 13.78 -6.58
CA ALA A 67 9.19 13.97 -7.85
C ALA A 67 10.12 15.20 -7.83
#